data_AF-A0A9J6ZI24-F1
#
_entry.id   AF-A0A9J6ZI24-F1
#
_cell.length_a   1.000
_cell.length_b   1.000
_cell.length_c   1.000
_cell.angle_alpha   90.00
_cell.angle_beta   90.00
_cell.angle_gamma   90.00
#
_symmetry.space_group_name_H-M   'P 1'
#
loop_
_entity.id
_entity.type
_entity.pdbx_description
1 polymer ?
#
loop_
_entity_poly.entity_id
_entity_poly.type
_entity_poly.pdbx_seq_one_letter_code
_entity_poly.pdbx_strand_id
1 'polypeptide(L)'
;MKSEDLYREIGLINENLIDSAGHSGIENRKKSFSKKWIVLVACLVLYSSTATVLLATDYIKNQNTEPYIRYLTAESMELQPVTHYDADKFLKALKSDNNEYVYIAINRLVESFNDESLRVKALIEIQPFVESENQKIADAAAFAVDILSKTYESPYIVKLADGSIVFTLFNNYSDYGSQNVLWRIKDNVLEEYFHYSRTAMYIRKIIPSPDRKLIAVVMNSNKSDFIDIINVEDRMTSPELVESARVNYGAQKEFDTWIRIDHENYSYVNDIVWTDNDTLQFEGSLAYEDTAIIEDVIVTYQFSKKEMEVKKLNESR
;
A
#
# COMPACT_ATOMS: atom_id res chain seq x y z
N MET A 1 -3.05 36.41 -8.27
CA MET A 1 -2.74 35.56 -7.10
C MET A 1 -1.29 35.83 -6.74
N LYS A 2 -1.00 36.26 -5.51
CA LYS A 2 0.36 36.64 -5.12
C LYS A 2 1.18 35.37 -4.89
N SER A 3 2.46 35.40 -5.26
CA SER A 3 3.39 34.27 -5.10
C SER A 3 3.46 33.77 -3.65
N GLU A 4 3.22 34.65 -2.67
CA GLU A 4 3.18 34.33 -1.24
C GLU A 4 2.02 33.40 -0.84
N ASP A 5 0.88 33.42 -1.56
CA ASP A 5 -0.22 32.45 -1.33
C ASP A 5 0.15 31.07 -1.91
N LEU A 6 0.92 31.05 -2.99
CA LEU A 6 1.46 29.84 -3.62
C LEU A 6 2.51 29.15 -2.73
N TYR A 7 3.29 29.93 -1.98
CA TYR A 7 4.31 29.41 -1.05
C TYR A 7 3.72 28.88 0.28
N ARG A 8 2.47 29.19 0.60
CA ARG A 8 1.75 28.56 1.73
C ARG A 8 1.03 27.27 1.35
N GLU A 9 0.66 27.07 0.08
CA GLU A 9 0.15 25.79 -0.43
C GLU A 9 1.26 24.75 -0.68
N ILE A 10 2.52 25.19 -0.81
CA ILE A 10 3.68 24.33 -1.12
C ILE A 10 4.65 24.33 0.06
N GLY A 11 4.27 23.61 1.13
CA GLY A 11 4.90 23.59 2.45
C GLY A 11 6.43 23.62 2.49
N LEU A 12 6.98 24.83 2.66
CA LEU A 12 8.36 25.04 3.10
C LEU A 12 8.36 25.65 4.50
N ILE A 13 9.02 24.95 5.41
CA ILE A 13 9.19 25.35 6.81
C ILE A 13 10.07 26.61 6.88
N ASN A 14 9.62 27.52 7.74
CA ASN A 14 10.15 28.82 8.12
C ASN A 14 11.60 28.75 8.65
N GLU A 15 12.52 29.56 8.11
CA GLU A 15 13.95 29.69 8.49
C GLU A 15 14.20 30.30 9.90
N ASN A 16 13.23 30.28 10.81
CA ASN A 16 13.38 30.83 12.17
C ASN A 16 13.82 29.80 13.23
N LEU A 17 14.22 28.60 12.84
CA LEU A 17 14.75 27.57 13.77
C LEU A 17 16.28 27.43 13.74
N ILE A 18 16.99 28.25 12.95
CA ILE A 18 18.46 28.24 12.88
C ILE A 18 19.12 29.12 13.97
N ASP A 19 18.35 29.97 14.67
CA ASP A 19 18.90 30.90 15.67
C ASP A 19 18.79 30.45 17.14
N SER A 20 18.32 29.24 17.43
CA SER A 20 18.25 28.74 18.83
C SER A 20 19.45 27.90 19.28
N ALA A 21 20.45 27.68 18.41
CA ALA A 21 21.60 26.82 18.70
C ALA A 21 22.92 27.59 18.97
N GLY A 22 22.82 28.87 19.36
CA GLY A 22 23.95 29.62 19.89
C GLY A 22 23.59 30.17 21.26
N HIS A 23 24.11 29.58 22.34
CA HIS A 23 24.71 30.25 23.51
C HIS A 23 25.04 29.19 24.58
N SER A 24 26.34 28.97 24.74
CA SER A 24 27.02 28.15 25.74
C SER A 24 27.10 28.81 27.12
N GLY A 25 27.15 28.02 28.22
CA GLY A 25 27.84 28.44 29.47
C GLY A 25 27.39 27.80 30.81
N ILE A 26 28.06 26.72 31.24
CA ILE A 26 28.94 26.56 32.44
C ILE A 26 28.61 27.48 33.68
N GLU A 27 28.44 27.11 34.98
CA GLU A 27 29.19 26.23 35.92
C GLU A 27 28.56 26.12 37.35
N ASN A 28 28.91 25.04 38.10
CA ASN A 28 29.18 24.89 39.58
C ASN A 28 28.07 25.15 40.66
N ARG A 29 27.92 24.45 41.82
CA ARG A 29 28.83 23.71 42.76
C ARG A 29 28.05 22.88 43.84
N LYS A 30 28.80 22.03 44.58
CA LYS A 30 28.52 20.90 45.52
C LYS A 30 27.78 21.15 46.86
N LYS A 31 27.16 20.10 47.47
CA LYS A 31 27.61 19.39 48.72
C LYS A 31 26.65 18.29 49.30
N SER A 32 27.21 17.08 49.52
CA SER A 32 27.12 16.07 50.63
C SER A 32 25.83 15.78 51.44
N PHE A 33 25.34 14.52 51.43
CA PHE A 33 25.43 13.54 52.56
C PHE A 33 24.91 12.12 52.18
N SER A 34 25.35 11.14 52.97
CA SER A 34 25.28 9.67 52.85
C SER A 34 23.88 9.02 52.70
N LYS A 35 23.69 8.27 51.60
CA LYS A 35 22.59 7.29 51.33
C LYS A 35 23.12 6.08 50.54
N LYS A 36 24.23 5.49 51.01
CA LYS A 36 25.08 4.56 50.21
C LYS A 36 24.46 3.20 49.82
N TRP A 37 23.23 2.86 50.22
CA TRP A 37 22.63 1.55 49.88
C TRP A 37 21.33 1.60 49.07
N ILE A 38 20.66 2.75 48.99
CA ILE A 38 19.45 2.90 48.15
C ILE A 38 19.83 3.37 46.73
N VAL A 39 20.97 4.07 46.60
CA VAL A 39 21.46 4.58 45.32
C VAL A 39 22.03 3.47 44.43
N LEU A 40 22.54 2.36 44.98
CA LEU A 40 23.13 1.29 44.16
C LEU A 40 22.06 0.52 43.36
N VAL A 41 20.87 0.31 43.95
CA VAL A 41 19.71 -0.30 43.26
C VAL A 41 19.07 0.69 42.29
N ALA A 42 18.92 1.96 42.67
CA ALA A 42 18.43 3.00 41.76
C ALA A 42 19.41 3.26 40.59
N CYS A 43 20.72 3.15 40.82
CA CYS A 43 21.73 3.26 39.77
C CYS A 43 21.77 2.04 38.87
N LEU A 44 21.50 0.81 39.34
CA LEU A 44 21.37 -0.37 38.45
C LEU A 44 20.09 -0.32 37.61
N VAL A 45 18.97 0.13 38.18
CA VAL A 45 17.73 0.35 37.43
C VAL A 45 17.90 1.51 36.44
N LEU A 46 18.57 2.61 36.83
CA LEU A 46 18.85 3.73 35.93
C LEU A 46 19.93 3.40 34.89
N TYR A 47 21.00 2.66 35.21
CA TYR A 47 21.98 2.19 34.21
C TYR A 47 21.36 1.15 33.28
N SER A 48 20.46 0.29 33.74
CA SER A 48 19.73 -0.62 32.84
C SER A 48 18.81 0.18 31.92
N SER A 49 18.16 1.23 32.41
CA SER A 49 17.29 2.11 31.61
C SER A 49 18.07 3.03 30.67
N THR A 50 19.25 3.53 31.04
CA THR A 50 20.08 4.39 30.18
C THR A 50 20.97 3.58 29.26
N ALA A 51 21.35 2.34 29.59
CA ALA A 51 21.99 1.41 28.66
C ALA A 51 20.97 0.86 27.66
N THR A 52 19.71 0.58 28.04
CA THR A 52 18.66 0.31 27.05
C THR A 52 18.32 1.53 26.23
N VAL A 53 18.34 2.74 26.79
CA VAL A 53 18.12 3.96 26.00
C VAL A 53 19.31 4.29 25.11
N LEU A 54 20.57 4.06 25.53
CA LEU A 54 21.78 4.22 24.70
C LEU A 54 21.90 3.13 23.65
N LEU A 55 21.61 1.87 23.98
CA LEU A 55 21.55 0.78 22.99
C LEU A 55 20.35 0.95 22.07
N ALA A 56 19.21 1.46 22.54
CA ALA A 56 18.08 1.83 21.68
C ALA A 56 18.39 3.06 20.84
N THR A 57 19.12 4.06 21.36
CA THR A 57 19.54 5.22 20.54
C THR A 57 20.66 4.85 19.59
N ASP A 58 21.61 3.99 19.93
CA ASP A 58 22.61 3.47 19.00
C ASP A 58 22.01 2.46 18.01
N TYR A 59 21.00 1.67 18.40
CA TYR A 59 20.22 0.81 17.50
C TYR A 59 19.34 1.63 16.55
N ILE A 60 18.67 2.68 17.04
CA ILE A 60 17.92 3.64 16.21
C ILE A 60 18.88 4.44 15.34
N LYS A 61 20.04 4.85 15.86
CA LYS A 61 21.04 5.63 15.11
C LYS A 61 21.81 4.78 14.09
N ASN A 62 21.98 3.47 14.33
CA ASN A 62 22.54 2.53 13.36
C ASN A 62 21.50 1.98 12.38
N GLN A 63 20.20 1.97 12.70
CA GLN A 63 19.15 1.82 11.67
C GLN A 63 19.13 3.00 10.69
N ASN A 64 19.50 4.20 11.15
CA ASN A 64 19.63 5.40 10.30
C ASN A 64 20.88 5.39 9.39
N THR A 65 21.80 4.44 9.55
CA THR A 65 23.02 4.35 8.71
C THR A 65 22.91 3.38 7.54
N GLU A 66 21.80 2.66 7.39
CA GLU A 66 21.48 1.98 6.13
C GLU A 66 20.72 2.95 5.22
N PRO A 67 21.32 3.41 4.10
CA PRO A 67 20.68 4.33 3.19
C PRO A 67 19.72 3.56 2.28
N TYR A 68 18.65 2.98 2.84
CA TYR A 68 17.64 2.28 2.05
C TYR A 68 16.24 2.45 2.66
N ILE A 69 15.43 3.33 2.06
CA ILE A 69 13.96 3.29 1.91
C ILE A 69 13.09 3.28 3.20
N ARG A 70 13.65 2.98 4.38
CA ARG A 70 12.97 2.81 5.68
C ARG A 70 12.32 4.08 6.25
N TYR A 71 12.59 5.26 5.69
CA TYR A 71 12.15 6.56 6.23
C TYR A 71 11.08 7.26 5.42
N LEU A 72 10.45 6.59 4.44
CA LEU A 72 9.16 7.04 3.95
C LEU A 72 8.10 6.73 5.02
N THR A 73 7.91 7.65 5.96
CA THR A 73 6.76 7.68 6.86
C THR A 73 5.47 7.83 6.04
N ALA A 74 4.32 7.38 6.56
CA ALA A 74 3.03 7.60 5.88
C ALA A 74 2.79 9.08 5.50
N GLU A 75 3.39 10.01 6.26
CA GLU A 75 3.39 11.46 6.05
C GLU A 75 4.35 11.93 4.95
N SER A 76 5.46 11.22 4.70
CA SER A 76 6.36 11.45 3.55
C SER A 76 5.99 10.62 2.32
N MET A 77 5.12 9.63 2.48
CA MET A 77 4.36 8.96 1.42
C MET A 77 3.07 9.68 1.06
N GLU A 78 2.70 10.78 1.74
CA GLU A 78 1.67 11.70 1.24
C GLU A 78 2.23 12.41 0.01
N LEU A 79 2.36 11.69 -1.10
CA LEU A 79 2.36 12.27 -2.43
C LEU A 79 0.96 12.86 -2.64
N GLN A 80 0.78 14.05 -2.08
CA GLN A 80 -0.37 14.93 -2.19
C GLN A 80 -1.66 14.46 -1.49
N PRO A 81 -2.48 15.39 -0.98
CA PRO A 81 -3.80 15.05 -0.46
C PRO A 81 -4.63 14.32 -1.52
N VAL A 82 -5.49 13.39 -1.07
CA VAL A 82 -6.47 12.68 -1.92
C VAL A 82 -7.21 13.72 -2.75
N THR A 83 -6.84 13.85 -4.02
CA THR A 83 -7.48 14.81 -4.93
C THR A 83 -8.90 14.32 -5.15
N HIS A 84 -9.85 15.02 -4.55
CA HIS A 84 -11.27 14.81 -4.82
C HIS A 84 -11.50 14.89 -6.33
N TYR A 85 -12.34 14.00 -6.86
CA TYR A 85 -12.59 13.94 -8.28
C TYR A 85 -13.11 15.27 -8.81
N ASP A 86 -12.40 15.83 -9.79
CA ASP A 86 -12.72 17.10 -10.44
C ASP A 86 -12.31 17.00 -11.90
N ALA A 87 -13.28 16.68 -12.75
CA ALA A 87 -13.06 16.43 -14.17
C ALA A 87 -12.34 17.60 -14.87
N ASP A 88 -12.70 18.84 -14.53
CA ASP A 88 -12.12 20.03 -15.17
C ASP A 88 -10.65 20.23 -14.78
N LYS A 89 -10.25 19.87 -13.56
CA LYS A 89 -8.84 19.86 -13.16
C LYS A 89 -8.05 18.82 -13.92
N PHE A 90 -8.56 17.60 -14.05
CA PHE A 90 -7.85 16.54 -14.78
C PHE A 90 -7.76 16.82 -16.27
N LEU A 91 -8.82 17.36 -16.90
CA LEU A 91 -8.78 17.83 -18.28
C LEU A 91 -7.74 18.93 -18.51
N LYS A 92 -7.52 19.83 -17.54
CA LYS A 92 -6.44 20.83 -17.61
C LYS A 92 -5.07 20.19 -17.43
N ALA A 93 -4.95 19.21 -16.54
CA ALA A 93 -3.69 18.52 -16.25
C ALA A 93 -3.17 17.68 -17.44
N LEU A 94 -4.03 17.25 -18.37
CA LEU A 94 -3.61 16.65 -19.64
C LEU A 94 -2.66 17.55 -20.46
N LYS A 95 -2.71 18.87 -20.25
CA LYS A 95 -1.86 19.85 -20.96
C LYS A 95 -0.57 20.18 -20.21
N SER A 96 -0.27 19.45 -19.13
CA SER A 96 0.94 19.66 -18.35
C SER A 96 2.17 19.11 -19.08
N ASP A 97 3.29 19.80 -18.95
CA ASP A 97 4.61 19.26 -19.38
C ASP A 97 5.14 18.18 -18.41
N ASN A 98 4.45 17.94 -17.28
CA ASN A 98 4.79 16.87 -16.35
C ASN A 98 4.07 15.56 -16.69
N ASN A 99 4.82 14.57 -17.16
CA ASN A 99 4.33 13.23 -17.52
C ASN A 99 3.58 12.53 -16.38
N GLU A 100 3.94 12.77 -15.12
CA GLU A 100 3.25 12.19 -13.97
C GLU A 100 1.84 12.77 -13.82
N TYR A 101 1.68 14.08 -14.00
CA TYR A 101 0.38 14.74 -13.94
C TYR A 101 -0.52 14.32 -15.09
N VAL A 102 0.05 14.16 -16.29
CA VAL A 102 -0.68 13.63 -17.45
C VAL A 102 -1.14 12.20 -17.18
N TYR A 103 -0.26 11.34 -16.67
CA TYR A 103 -0.59 9.96 -16.32
C TYR A 103 -1.71 9.87 -15.26
N ILE A 104 -1.62 10.66 -14.19
CA ILE A 104 -2.67 10.71 -13.16
C ILE A 104 -3.98 11.20 -13.78
N ALA A 105 -3.94 12.28 -14.56
CA ALA A 105 -5.13 12.85 -15.19
C ALA A 105 -5.86 11.84 -16.09
N ILE A 106 -5.13 11.11 -16.95
CA ILE A 106 -5.69 10.09 -17.83
C ILE A 106 -6.46 9.02 -17.02
N ASN A 107 -5.83 8.49 -15.98
CA ASN A 107 -6.44 7.44 -15.15
C ASN A 107 -7.65 7.95 -14.36
N ARG A 108 -7.56 9.14 -13.76
CA ARG A 108 -8.66 9.74 -12.98
C ARG A 108 -9.84 10.17 -13.86
N LEU A 109 -9.61 10.51 -15.13
CA LEU A 109 -10.70 10.85 -16.06
C LEU A 109 -11.63 9.66 -16.37
N VAL A 110 -11.22 8.42 -16.07
CA VAL A 110 -12.09 7.24 -16.14
C VAL A 110 -13.34 7.41 -15.26
N GLU A 111 -13.23 8.11 -14.13
CA GLU A 111 -14.35 8.38 -13.21
C GLU A 111 -15.47 9.22 -13.84
N SER A 112 -15.23 9.84 -15.02
CA SER A 112 -16.29 10.51 -15.78
C SER A 112 -17.32 9.55 -16.39
N PHE A 113 -17.09 8.24 -16.33
CA PHE A 113 -17.87 7.20 -17.02
C PHE A 113 -19.40 7.35 -16.92
N ASN A 114 -19.89 7.72 -15.73
CA ASN A 114 -21.32 7.85 -15.44
C ASN A 114 -21.96 9.12 -16.01
N ASP A 115 -21.18 10.17 -16.26
CA ASP A 115 -21.65 11.39 -16.91
C ASP A 115 -21.35 11.30 -18.42
N GLU A 116 -22.40 11.18 -19.23
CA GLU A 116 -22.23 11.02 -20.67
C GLU A 116 -21.48 12.19 -21.34
N SER A 117 -21.76 13.42 -20.92
CA SER A 117 -21.13 14.60 -21.52
C SER A 117 -19.65 14.66 -21.17
N LEU A 118 -19.31 14.42 -19.90
CA LEU A 118 -17.92 14.39 -19.45
C LEU A 118 -17.18 13.18 -20.00
N ARG A 119 -17.80 12.00 -20.09
CA ARG A 119 -17.22 10.79 -20.68
C ARG A 119 -16.80 11.02 -22.13
N VAL A 120 -17.68 11.58 -22.95
CA VAL A 120 -17.38 11.86 -24.36
C VAL A 120 -16.24 12.88 -24.48
N LYS A 121 -16.27 13.93 -23.65
CA LYS A 121 -15.21 14.95 -23.61
C LYS A 121 -13.86 14.34 -23.20
N ALA A 122 -13.83 13.53 -22.14
CA ALA A 122 -12.64 12.84 -21.67
C ALA A 122 -12.08 11.88 -22.74
N LEU A 123 -12.94 11.10 -23.40
CA LEU A 123 -12.54 10.19 -24.46
C LEU A 123 -11.82 10.92 -25.60
N ILE A 124 -12.36 12.05 -26.06
CA ILE A 124 -11.76 12.86 -27.13
C ILE A 124 -10.39 13.41 -26.72
N GLU A 125 -10.27 13.91 -25.48
CA GLU A 125 -9.04 14.53 -25.00
C GLU A 125 -7.96 13.51 -24.64
N ILE A 126 -8.32 12.27 -24.28
CA ILE A 126 -7.37 11.19 -23.97
C ILE A 126 -6.89 10.49 -25.24
N GLN A 127 -7.71 10.38 -26.28
CA GLN A 127 -7.39 9.62 -27.50
C GLN A 127 -6.00 9.92 -28.11
N PRO A 128 -5.51 11.18 -28.18
CA PRO A 128 -4.17 11.48 -28.72
C PRO A 128 -3.03 10.84 -27.92
N PHE A 129 -3.22 10.54 -26.64
CA PHE A 129 -2.18 9.98 -25.78
C PHE A 129 -1.96 8.49 -26.00
N VAL A 130 -2.87 7.79 -26.71
CA VAL A 130 -2.71 6.37 -27.07
C VAL A 130 -1.47 6.15 -27.95
N GLU A 131 -1.08 7.15 -28.75
CA GLU A 131 0.10 7.14 -29.61
C GLU A 131 1.30 7.89 -28.99
N SER A 132 1.28 8.13 -27.67
CA SER A 132 2.36 8.83 -26.97
C SER A 132 3.69 8.06 -27.08
N GLU A 133 4.80 8.77 -27.28
CA GLU A 133 6.15 8.20 -27.19
C GLU A 133 6.47 7.70 -25.77
N ASN A 134 5.79 8.22 -24.76
CA ASN A 134 5.89 7.72 -23.39
C ASN A 134 4.98 6.51 -23.20
N GLN A 135 5.56 5.31 -23.19
CA GLN A 135 4.83 4.05 -23.09
C GLN A 135 3.87 4.00 -21.89
N LYS A 136 4.26 4.55 -20.74
CA LYS A 136 3.42 4.57 -19.53
C LYS A 136 2.14 5.40 -19.75
N ILE A 137 2.27 6.52 -20.46
CA ILE A 137 1.13 7.38 -20.83
C ILE A 137 0.28 6.69 -21.89
N ALA A 138 0.90 6.06 -22.90
CA ALA A 138 0.21 5.32 -23.95
C ALA A 138 -0.61 4.15 -23.38
N ASP A 139 -0.04 3.36 -22.48
CA ASP A 139 -0.72 2.23 -21.82
C ASP A 139 -1.90 2.71 -20.96
N ALA A 140 -1.71 3.79 -20.19
CA ALA A 140 -2.79 4.39 -19.40
C ALA A 140 -3.91 4.95 -20.29
N ALA A 141 -3.55 5.60 -21.39
CA ALA A 141 -4.51 6.15 -22.34
C ALA A 141 -5.31 5.04 -23.03
N ALA A 142 -4.64 3.98 -23.48
CA ALA A 142 -5.28 2.82 -24.08
C ALA A 142 -6.27 2.16 -23.10
N PHE A 143 -5.86 1.99 -21.84
CA PHE A 143 -6.74 1.48 -20.79
C PHE A 143 -7.94 2.40 -20.52
N ALA A 144 -7.72 3.70 -20.35
CA ALA A 144 -8.78 4.66 -20.08
C ALA A 144 -9.78 4.74 -21.26
N VAL A 145 -9.29 4.76 -22.50
CA VAL A 145 -10.12 4.72 -23.71
C VAL A 145 -10.94 3.44 -23.77
N ASP A 146 -10.35 2.28 -23.46
CA ASP A 146 -11.05 0.99 -23.44
C ASP A 146 -12.24 0.97 -22.45
N ILE A 147 -12.05 1.56 -21.26
CA ILE A 147 -13.13 1.71 -20.28
C ILE A 147 -14.19 2.72 -20.73
N LEU A 148 -13.77 3.93 -21.12
CA LEU A 148 -14.70 5.03 -21.46
C LEU A 148 -15.49 4.77 -22.76
N SER A 149 -14.90 4.02 -23.70
CA SER A 149 -15.57 3.58 -24.94
C SER A 149 -16.38 2.30 -24.75
N LYS A 150 -16.29 1.65 -23.58
CA LYS A 150 -17.02 0.43 -23.22
C LYS A 150 -16.67 -0.80 -24.06
N THR A 151 -15.45 -0.86 -24.58
CA THR A 151 -14.96 -2.02 -25.33
C THR A 151 -14.53 -3.13 -24.38
N TYR A 152 -13.88 -2.78 -23.27
CA TYR A 152 -13.46 -3.72 -22.21
C TYR A 152 -12.56 -4.88 -22.71
N GLU A 153 -11.63 -4.58 -23.60
CA GLU A 153 -10.69 -5.52 -24.20
C GLU A 153 -9.32 -5.51 -23.51
N SER A 154 -9.08 -4.59 -22.57
CA SER A 154 -7.82 -4.50 -21.85
C SER A 154 -7.52 -5.77 -21.03
N PRO A 155 -6.26 -6.26 -21.01
CA PRO A 155 -5.88 -7.40 -20.19
C PRO A 155 -5.94 -7.12 -18.67
N TYR A 156 -6.02 -5.85 -18.27
CA TYR A 156 -6.16 -5.45 -16.86
C TYR A 156 -7.60 -5.50 -16.35
N ILE A 157 -8.55 -5.87 -17.23
CA ILE A 157 -9.97 -5.98 -16.90
C ILE A 157 -10.33 -7.42 -16.56
N VAL A 158 -11.01 -7.59 -15.43
CA VAL A 158 -11.55 -8.87 -15.00
C VAL A 158 -13.06 -8.89 -15.18
N LYS A 159 -13.54 -9.68 -16.14
CA LYS A 159 -14.98 -9.95 -16.37
C LYS A 159 -15.45 -11.11 -15.48
N LEU A 160 -16.47 -10.90 -14.67
CA LEU A 160 -17.04 -11.88 -13.73
C LEU A 160 -18.28 -12.58 -14.28
N ALA A 161 -18.62 -13.73 -13.69
CA ALA A 161 -19.74 -14.55 -14.11
C ALA A 161 -21.10 -13.85 -13.98
N ASP A 162 -21.23 -12.96 -13.01
CA ASP A 162 -22.44 -12.16 -12.82
C ASP A 162 -22.56 -11.03 -13.86
N GLY A 163 -21.53 -10.81 -14.70
CA GLY A 163 -21.46 -9.71 -15.67
C GLY A 163 -20.82 -8.43 -15.12
N SER A 164 -20.30 -8.45 -13.90
CA SER A 164 -19.48 -7.35 -13.39
C SER A 164 -18.14 -7.28 -14.11
N ILE A 165 -17.62 -6.07 -14.23
CA ILE A 165 -16.29 -5.78 -14.76
C ILE A 165 -15.50 -5.14 -13.64
N VAL A 166 -14.35 -5.70 -13.27
CA VAL A 166 -13.55 -5.27 -12.12
C VAL A 166 -12.14 -4.93 -12.57
N PHE A 167 -11.59 -3.83 -12.06
CA PHE A 167 -10.24 -3.35 -12.40
C PHE A 167 -9.70 -2.36 -11.35
N THR A 168 -8.42 -2.00 -11.49
CA THR A 168 -7.83 -0.81 -10.85
C THR A 168 -7.54 0.24 -11.93
N LEU A 169 -7.57 1.52 -11.56
CA LEU A 169 -7.22 2.61 -12.48
C LEU A 169 -5.73 2.65 -12.77
N PHE A 170 -4.91 2.38 -11.75
CA PHE A 170 -3.47 2.54 -11.85
C PHE A 170 -2.79 1.17 -11.96
N ASN A 171 -2.73 0.64 -13.18
CA ASN A 171 -2.12 -0.66 -13.45
C ASN A 171 -0.58 -0.56 -13.46
N ASN A 172 0.10 -1.52 -12.84
CA ASN A 172 1.56 -1.62 -12.78
C ASN A 172 2.27 -0.38 -12.22
N TYR A 173 1.60 0.39 -11.35
CA TYR A 173 2.17 1.62 -10.81
C TYR A 173 2.26 1.60 -9.29
N SER A 174 3.49 1.57 -8.80
CA SER A 174 3.84 1.44 -7.38
C SER A 174 4.03 2.78 -6.65
N ASP A 175 4.03 3.91 -7.37
CA ASP A 175 4.30 5.21 -6.73
C ASP A 175 3.03 5.71 -6.01
N TYR A 176 2.94 5.38 -4.72
CA TYR A 176 2.27 6.06 -3.59
C TYR A 176 1.05 6.97 -3.87
N GLY A 177 0.20 6.65 -4.84
CA GLY A 177 -0.91 7.51 -5.26
C GLY A 177 -2.06 6.78 -5.98
N SER A 178 -2.06 5.44 -6.01
CA SER A 178 -3.04 4.65 -6.77
C SER A 178 -4.46 4.63 -6.16
N GLN A 179 -4.66 5.32 -5.02
CA GLN A 179 -5.88 5.36 -4.21
C GLN A 179 -6.42 4.00 -3.75
N ASN A 180 -5.75 2.89 -4.11
CA ASN A 180 -6.03 1.52 -3.66
C ASN A 180 -7.51 1.17 -3.75
N VAL A 181 -8.12 1.59 -4.86
CA VAL A 181 -9.52 1.38 -5.13
C VAL A 181 -9.69 0.26 -6.14
N LEU A 182 -10.51 -0.72 -5.77
CA LEU A 182 -11.10 -1.67 -6.68
C LEU A 182 -12.36 -1.03 -7.28
N TRP A 183 -12.36 -0.87 -8.61
CA TRP A 183 -13.48 -0.30 -9.34
C TRP A 183 -14.34 -1.42 -9.93
N ARG A 184 -15.66 -1.17 -9.99
CA ARG A 184 -16.61 -2.07 -10.62
C ARG A 184 -17.46 -1.32 -11.63
N ILE A 185 -17.65 -1.91 -12.80
CA ILE A 185 -18.74 -1.57 -13.71
C ILE A 185 -19.77 -2.70 -13.67
N LYS A 186 -21.01 -2.35 -13.37
CA LYS A 186 -22.17 -3.27 -13.42
C LYS A 186 -23.37 -2.50 -13.94
N ASP A 187 -24.15 -3.12 -14.83
CA ASP A 187 -25.32 -2.50 -15.45
C ASP A 187 -25.03 -1.11 -16.05
N ASN A 188 -23.84 -0.97 -16.64
CA ASN A 188 -23.33 0.25 -17.24
C ASN A 188 -23.21 1.44 -16.25
N VAL A 189 -22.93 1.15 -14.97
CA VAL A 189 -22.60 2.14 -13.94
C VAL A 189 -21.23 1.80 -13.35
N LEU A 190 -20.33 2.79 -13.30
CA LEU A 190 -19.05 2.72 -12.62
C LEU A 190 -19.23 3.07 -11.14
N GLU A 191 -18.71 2.25 -10.24
CA GLU A 191 -18.67 2.51 -8.80
C GLU A 191 -17.30 2.20 -8.21
N GLU A 192 -16.93 2.96 -7.18
CA GLU A 192 -15.90 2.56 -6.23
C GLU A 192 -16.46 1.37 -5.43
N TYR A 193 -15.92 0.18 -5.67
CA TYR A 193 -16.44 -1.05 -5.10
C TYR A 193 -15.80 -1.38 -3.75
N PHE A 194 -14.48 -1.23 -3.65
CA PHE A 194 -13.76 -1.45 -2.41
C PHE A 194 -12.54 -0.52 -2.32
N HIS A 195 -12.36 0.10 -1.16
CA HIS A 195 -11.21 0.94 -0.87
C HIS A 195 -10.35 0.28 0.21
N TYR A 196 -9.10 -0.01 -0.13
CA TYR A 196 -8.17 -0.65 0.81
C TYR A 196 -7.53 0.36 1.78
N SER A 197 -7.09 -0.11 2.94
CA SER A 197 -6.39 0.72 3.93
C SER A 197 -5.03 1.19 3.40
N ARG A 198 -4.49 2.25 3.99
CA ARG A 198 -3.19 2.85 3.60
C ARG A 198 -2.01 1.87 3.61
N THR A 199 -2.14 0.76 4.35
CA THR A 199 -1.11 -0.26 4.55
C THR A 199 -0.96 -1.14 3.31
N ALA A 200 -2.06 -1.44 2.62
CA ALA A 200 -2.06 -2.06 1.31
C ALA A 200 -1.90 -0.97 0.25
N MET A 201 -0.66 -0.58 -0.03
CA MET A 201 -0.31 0.63 -0.78
C MET A 201 -0.68 0.64 -2.26
N TYR A 202 -0.84 -0.53 -2.91
CA TYR A 202 -1.36 -0.64 -4.27
C TYR A 202 -1.87 -2.06 -4.57
N ILE A 203 -2.84 -2.16 -5.48
CA ILE A 203 -3.31 -3.44 -6.03
C ILE A 203 -2.33 -3.87 -7.12
N ARG A 204 -1.63 -4.97 -6.87
CA ARG A 204 -0.65 -5.55 -7.80
C ARG A 204 -1.32 -6.41 -8.87
N LYS A 205 -2.32 -7.20 -8.48
CA LYS A 205 -2.97 -8.16 -9.39
C LYS A 205 -4.38 -8.49 -8.93
N ILE A 206 -5.26 -8.76 -9.90
CA ILE A 206 -6.59 -9.33 -9.67
C ILE A 206 -6.64 -10.66 -10.41
N ILE A 207 -6.95 -11.74 -9.71
CA ILE A 207 -6.92 -13.11 -10.25
C ILE A 207 -8.31 -13.71 -10.12
N PRO A 208 -9.09 -13.82 -11.22
CA PRO A 208 -10.38 -14.50 -11.17
C PRO A 208 -10.22 -15.99 -10.92
N SER A 209 -11.14 -16.54 -10.14
CA SER A 209 -11.39 -17.99 -10.07
C SER A 209 -11.78 -18.55 -11.45
N PRO A 210 -11.61 -19.86 -11.70
CA PRO A 210 -11.91 -20.45 -13.00
C PRO A 210 -13.37 -20.26 -13.46
N ASP A 211 -14.33 -20.30 -12.54
CA ASP A 211 -15.74 -20.01 -12.84
C ASP A 211 -16.09 -18.52 -12.78
N ARG A 212 -15.11 -17.66 -12.47
CA ARG A 212 -15.20 -16.20 -12.41
C ARG A 212 -16.23 -15.66 -11.41
N LYS A 213 -16.55 -16.42 -10.36
CA LYS A 213 -17.42 -15.94 -9.26
C LYS A 213 -16.64 -15.26 -8.14
N LEU A 214 -15.43 -15.74 -7.89
CA LEU A 214 -14.50 -15.17 -6.92
C LEU A 214 -13.33 -14.46 -7.62
N ILE A 215 -12.77 -13.45 -6.97
CA ILE A 215 -11.49 -12.84 -7.33
C ILE A 215 -10.55 -12.87 -6.14
N ALA A 216 -9.28 -13.18 -6.37
CA ALA A 216 -8.21 -12.92 -5.43
C ALA A 216 -7.59 -11.57 -5.79
N VAL A 217 -7.57 -10.64 -4.84
CA VAL A 217 -6.96 -9.31 -4.97
C VAL A 217 -5.64 -9.34 -4.22
N VAL A 218 -4.56 -9.19 -4.97
CA VAL A 218 -3.20 -9.19 -4.45
C VAL A 218 -2.76 -7.74 -4.32
N MET A 219 -2.40 -7.35 -3.12
CA MET A 219 -1.93 -6.02 -2.80
C MET A 219 -0.49 -6.08 -2.30
N ASN A 220 0.18 -4.95 -2.34
CA ASN A 220 1.54 -4.79 -1.86
C ASN A 220 1.67 -3.49 -1.10
N SER A 221 2.56 -3.50 -0.13
CA SER A 221 3.25 -2.33 0.37
C SER A 221 4.70 -2.34 -0.12
N ASN A 222 5.53 -1.49 0.46
CA ASN A 222 6.98 -1.57 0.28
C ASN A 222 7.63 -2.76 0.96
N LYS A 223 6.92 -3.41 1.87
CA LYS A 223 7.50 -4.37 2.83
C LYS A 223 6.73 -5.68 2.89
N SER A 224 5.47 -5.71 2.46
CA SER A 224 4.58 -6.83 2.70
C SER A 224 3.64 -7.05 1.52
N ASP A 225 3.28 -8.31 1.32
CA ASP A 225 2.22 -8.71 0.42
C ASP A 225 0.94 -9.00 1.21
N PHE A 226 -0.20 -8.75 0.57
CA PHE A 226 -1.51 -9.04 1.13
C PHE A 226 -2.38 -9.71 0.07
N ILE A 227 -3.26 -10.61 0.48
CA ILE A 227 -4.23 -11.25 -0.40
C ILE A 227 -5.59 -11.29 0.30
N ASP A 228 -6.61 -10.80 -0.41
CA ASP A 228 -8.01 -11.03 -0.07
C ASP A 228 -8.72 -11.78 -1.19
N ILE A 229 -9.74 -12.57 -0.84
CA ILE A 229 -10.69 -13.14 -1.80
C ILE A 229 -12.03 -12.41 -1.66
N ILE A 230 -12.60 -12.01 -2.79
CA ILE A 230 -13.90 -11.33 -2.84
C ILE A 230 -14.86 -12.12 -3.73
N ASN A 231 -16.07 -12.34 -3.21
CA ASN A 231 -17.25 -12.62 -4.01
C ASN A 231 -17.99 -11.30 -4.26
N VAL A 232 -17.97 -10.84 -5.51
CA VAL A 232 -18.53 -9.53 -5.91
C VAL A 232 -20.06 -9.52 -5.99
N GLU A 233 -20.65 -10.68 -6.27
CA GLU A 233 -22.10 -10.86 -6.34
C GLU A 233 -22.72 -10.81 -4.94
N ASP A 234 -22.17 -11.61 -4.02
CA ASP A 234 -22.67 -11.73 -2.64
C ASP A 234 -22.08 -10.67 -1.69
N ARG A 235 -21.19 -9.79 -2.19
CA ARG A 235 -20.46 -8.78 -1.40
C ARG A 235 -19.76 -9.37 -0.16
N MET A 236 -19.19 -10.56 -0.33
CA MET A 236 -18.46 -11.24 0.73
C MET A 236 -16.96 -11.14 0.49
N THR A 237 -16.19 -10.90 1.56
CA THR A 237 -14.73 -10.84 1.53
C THR A 237 -14.15 -11.80 2.55
N SER A 238 -13.05 -12.46 2.23
CA SER A 238 -12.28 -13.27 3.19
C SER A 238 -11.59 -12.35 4.21
N PRO A 239 -11.04 -12.91 5.30
CA PRO A 239 -9.94 -12.25 6.00
C PRO A 239 -8.74 -12.06 5.06
N GLU A 240 -7.82 -11.17 5.45
CA GLU A 240 -6.52 -11.04 4.79
C GLU A 240 -5.70 -12.30 5.03
N LEU A 241 -5.31 -12.96 3.95
CA LEU A 241 -4.84 -14.34 3.98
C LEU A 241 -3.39 -14.47 4.46
N VAL A 242 -2.52 -13.49 4.23
CA VAL A 242 -1.09 -13.55 4.59
C VAL A 242 -0.93 -13.42 6.11
N GLU A 243 -1.56 -12.41 6.70
CA GLU A 243 -1.65 -12.19 8.14
C GLU A 243 -2.32 -13.39 8.82
N SER A 244 -3.45 -13.86 8.27
CA SER A 244 -4.16 -15.01 8.82
C SER A 244 -3.29 -16.27 8.80
N ALA A 245 -2.51 -16.48 7.74
CA ALA A 245 -1.57 -17.59 7.65
C ALA A 245 -0.43 -17.46 8.67
N ARG A 246 0.10 -16.25 8.85
CA ARG A 246 1.14 -15.96 9.86
C ARG A 246 0.64 -16.26 11.26
N VAL A 247 -0.56 -15.80 11.61
CA VAL A 247 -1.16 -16.07 12.93
C VAL A 247 -1.41 -17.56 13.12
N ASN A 248 -1.95 -18.24 12.11
CA ASN A 248 -2.25 -19.68 12.18
C ASN A 248 -0.98 -20.51 12.38
N TYR A 249 0.04 -20.32 11.55
CA TYR A 249 1.28 -21.09 11.60
C TYR A 249 2.15 -20.71 12.81
N GLY A 250 2.25 -19.42 13.14
CA GLY A 250 2.95 -18.93 14.33
C GLY A 250 2.39 -19.53 15.62
N ALA A 251 1.07 -19.63 15.75
CA ALA A 251 0.43 -20.27 16.90
C ALA A 251 0.79 -21.76 17.04
N GLN A 252 0.93 -22.49 15.92
CA GLN A 252 1.35 -23.91 15.94
C GLN A 252 2.82 -24.09 16.34
N LYS A 253 3.64 -23.06 16.13
CA LYS A 253 5.09 -23.06 16.40
C LYS A 253 5.48 -22.30 17.67
N GLU A 254 4.51 -21.69 18.35
CA GLU A 254 4.72 -20.83 19.52
C GLU A 254 5.59 -19.60 19.22
N PHE A 255 5.50 -19.06 17.99
CA PHE A 255 6.19 -17.82 17.60
C PHE A 255 5.41 -16.57 18.01
N ASP A 256 6.11 -15.47 18.26
CA ASP A 256 5.47 -14.16 18.43
C ASP A 256 4.99 -13.63 17.08
N THR A 257 3.70 -13.30 17.01
CA THR A 257 3.04 -12.77 15.82
C THR A 257 2.76 -11.27 15.95
N TRP A 258 3.56 -10.56 16.75
CA TRP A 258 3.43 -9.12 16.96
C TRP A 258 3.24 -8.36 15.64
N ILE A 259 2.19 -7.55 15.60
CA ILE A 259 1.86 -6.71 14.45
C ILE A 259 2.44 -5.33 14.71
N ARG A 260 3.25 -4.84 13.76
CA ARG A 260 3.82 -3.50 13.83
C ARG A 260 2.72 -2.44 13.80
N ILE A 261 3.01 -1.25 14.33
CA ILE A 261 2.08 -0.12 14.33
C ILE A 261 1.73 0.37 12.91
N ASP A 262 2.61 0.12 11.93
CA ASP A 262 2.37 0.39 10.51
C ASP A 262 1.63 -0.75 9.80
N HIS A 263 1.20 -1.78 10.52
CA HIS A 263 0.54 -3.00 10.01
C HIS A 263 1.33 -3.75 8.92
N GLU A 264 2.63 -3.50 8.81
CA GLU A 264 3.53 -4.25 7.96
C GLU A 264 3.95 -5.56 8.65
N ASN A 265 4.14 -6.62 7.86
CA ASN A 265 4.47 -7.95 8.38
C ASN A 265 5.70 -8.60 7.72
N TYR A 266 6.34 -7.95 6.74
CA TYR A 266 7.52 -8.46 6.03
C TYR A 266 7.33 -9.84 5.38
N SER A 267 6.08 -10.21 5.12
CA SER A 267 5.73 -11.49 4.53
C SER A 267 5.39 -11.31 3.05
N TYR A 268 5.79 -12.28 2.23
CA TYR A 268 5.68 -12.19 0.77
C TYR A 268 4.96 -13.41 0.21
N VAL A 269 4.35 -13.25 -0.98
CA VAL A 269 3.59 -14.31 -1.63
C VAL A 269 4.07 -14.56 -3.07
N ASN A 270 4.16 -15.83 -3.42
CA ASN A 270 4.49 -16.32 -4.76
C ASN A 270 3.50 -17.41 -5.19
N ASP A 271 3.53 -17.74 -6.49
CA ASP A 271 2.80 -18.88 -7.07
C ASP A 271 1.31 -18.96 -6.67
N ILE A 272 0.64 -17.81 -6.70
CA ILE A 272 -0.79 -17.70 -6.38
C ILE A 272 -1.62 -18.35 -7.49
N VAL A 273 -2.36 -19.41 -7.13
CA VAL A 273 -3.15 -20.21 -8.06
C VAL A 273 -4.48 -20.62 -7.44
N TRP A 274 -5.54 -20.56 -8.25
CA TRP A 274 -6.81 -21.22 -7.94
C TRP A 274 -6.67 -22.71 -8.26
N THR A 275 -6.76 -23.59 -7.26
CA THR A 275 -6.69 -25.05 -7.48
C THR A 275 -8.02 -25.62 -7.95
N ASP A 276 -9.10 -24.92 -7.62
CA ASP A 276 -10.46 -25.14 -8.11
C ASP A 276 -11.25 -23.81 -8.07
N ASN A 277 -12.58 -23.85 -8.15
CA ASN A 277 -13.42 -22.64 -8.17
C ASN A 277 -13.51 -21.89 -6.83
N ASP A 278 -13.10 -22.51 -5.72
CA ASP A 278 -13.35 -22.04 -4.34
C ASP A 278 -12.07 -22.01 -3.49
N THR A 279 -11.00 -22.67 -3.95
CA THR A 279 -9.76 -22.85 -3.20
C THR A 279 -8.61 -22.09 -3.85
N LEU A 280 -8.00 -21.18 -3.09
CA LEU A 280 -6.79 -20.45 -3.47
C LEU A 280 -5.58 -21.07 -2.75
N GLN A 281 -4.51 -21.32 -3.49
CA GLN A 281 -3.23 -21.75 -2.96
C GLN A 281 -2.15 -20.72 -3.31
N PHE A 282 -1.20 -20.50 -2.40
CA PHE A 282 -0.01 -19.71 -2.67
C PHE A 282 1.17 -20.19 -1.83
N GLU A 283 2.38 -19.92 -2.31
CA GLU A 283 3.60 -20.05 -1.55
C GLU A 283 3.81 -18.75 -0.75
N GLY A 284 4.06 -18.86 0.55
CA GLY A 284 4.24 -17.73 1.44
C GLY A 284 5.59 -17.79 2.13
N SER A 285 6.30 -16.66 2.19
CA SER A 285 7.45 -16.49 3.06
C SER A 285 6.99 -15.67 4.26
N LEU A 286 6.77 -16.32 5.40
CA LEU A 286 6.16 -15.71 6.59
C LEU A 286 7.25 -15.29 7.57
N ALA A 287 7.30 -13.99 7.89
CA ALA A 287 8.31 -13.42 8.78
C ALA A 287 7.79 -13.25 10.22
N TYR A 288 8.60 -13.65 11.20
CA TYR A 288 8.32 -13.49 12.63
C TYR A 288 9.51 -12.80 13.31
N GLU A 289 9.27 -12.25 14.51
CA GLU A 289 10.32 -11.64 15.33
C GLU A 289 11.17 -10.60 14.56
N ASP A 290 10.51 -9.66 13.87
CA ASP A 290 11.14 -8.63 13.02
C ASP A 290 12.11 -9.23 11.99
N THR A 291 11.66 -10.27 11.27
CA THR A 291 12.40 -11.01 10.22
C THR A 291 13.54 -11.90 10.71
N ALA A 292 13.71 -12.07 12.03
CA ALA A 292 14.69 -13.00 12.58
C ALA A 292 14.36 -14.47 12.24
N ILE A 293 13.07 -14.77 12.08
CA ILE A 293 12.58 -16.08 11.64
C ILE A 293 11.79 -15.87 10.36
N ILE A 294 12.13 -16.65 9.32
CA ILE A 294 11.39 -16.71 8.07
C ILE A 294 11.03 -18.18 7.83
N GLU A 295 9.75 -18.44 7.62
CA GLU A 295 9.23 -19.77 7.33
C GLU A 295 8.53 -19.78 5.98
N ASP A 296 9.09 -20.56 5.07
CA ASP A 296 8.47 -20.80 3.77
C ASP A 296 7.39 -21.88 3.90
N VAL A 297 6.19 -21.55 3.43
CA VAL A 297 4.98 -22.35 3.59
C VAL A 297 4.18 -22.43 2.30
N ILE A 298 3.33 -23.45 2.21
CA ILE A 298 2.20 -23.47 1.30
C ILE A 298 0.95 -23.13 2.13
N VAL A 299 0.24 -22.08 1.71
CA VAL A 299 -1.06 -21.70 2.25
C VAL A 299 -2.13 -22.16 1.29
N THR A 300 -3.14 -22.85 1.81
CA THR A 300 -4.36 -23.22 1.06
C THR A 300 -5.56 -22.68 1.82
N TYR A 301 -6.41 -21.92 1.13
CA TYR A 301 -7.61 -21.33 1.72
C TYR A 301 -8.84 -21.68 0.89
N GLN A 302 -9.84 -22.29 1.54
CA GLN A 302 -11.13 -22.61 0.93
C GLN A 302 -12.17 -21.56 1.34
N PHE A 303 -12.65 -20.77 0.37
CA PHE A 303 -13.48 -19.60 0.63
C PHE A 303 -14.84 -19.93 1.25
N SER A 304 -15.59 -20.88 0.66
CA SER A 304 -16.93 -21.25 1.13
C SER A 304 -16.95 -21.79 2.57
N LYS A 305 -15.91 -22.53 2.96
CA LYS A 305 -15.78 -23.11 4.31
C LYS A 305 -15.06 -22.21 5.30
N LYS A 306 -14.37 -21.18 4.82
CA LYS A 306 -13.49 -20.31 5.61
C LYS A 306 -12.39 -21.10 6.33
N GLU A 307 -11.89 -22.14 5.68
CA GLU A 307 -10.88 -23.04 6.22
C GLU A 307 -9.50 -22.67 5.63
N MET A 308 -8.51 -22.54 6.51
CA MET A 308 -7.13 -22.28 6.15
C MET A 308 -6.25 -23.43 6.60
N GLU A 309 -5.42 -23.93 5.68
CA GLU A 309 -4.34 -24.86 5.97
C GLU A 309 -3.00 -24.21 5.63
N VAL A 310 -2.05 -24.28 6.58
CA VAL A 310 -0.69 -23.79 6.39
C VAL A 310 0.28 -24.94 6.66
N LYS A 311 1.10 -25.27 5.67
CA LYS A 311 2.08 -26.36 5.72
C LYS A 311 3.46 -25.82 5.39
N LYS A 312 4.49 -26.30 6.09
CA LYS A 312 5.89 -25.98 5.73
C LYS A 312 6.16 -26.41 4.29
N LEU A 313 6.78 -25.53 3.51
CA LEU A 313 7.25 -25.85 2.17
C LEU A 313 8.45 -26.80 2.32
N ASN A 314 8.29 -28.06 1.91
CA ASN A 314 9.41 -29.00 1.93
C ASN A 314 10.35 -28.66 0.78
N GLU A 315 11.64 -28.45 1.07
CA GLU A 315 12.73 -28.08 0.13
C GLU A 315 13.05 -29.15 -0.95
N SER A 316 12.15 -30.08 -1.25
CA SER A 316 12.32 -31.10 -2.29
C SER A 316 11.62 -30.70 -3.58
N ARG A 317 12.09 -29.63 -4.19
CA ARG A 317 11.90 -29.34 -5.62
C ARG A 317 13.26 -29.23 -6.29
#